data_AF-A0A415BLZ0-F1
#
_entry.id   AF-A0A415BLZ0-F1
#
_cell.length_a   1.000
_cell.length_b   1.000
_cell.length_c   1.000
_cell.angle_alpha   90.00
_cell.angle_beta   90.00
_cell.angle_gamma   90.00
#
_symmetry.space_group_name_H-M   'P 1'
#
loop_
_entity.id
_entity.type
_entity.pdbx_description
1 polymer ?
#
loop_
_entity_poly.entity_id
_entity_poly.type
_entity_poly.pdbx_seq_one_letter_code
_entity_poly.pdbx_strand_id
1 'polypeptide(L)'
;MSKQSRIAALFQQKFGVIKKSDIQSNCPDISEVTIKRTLSQLVSCSAIEKTGAGRSTGYILKDIHALELFLQSAIPNSEPAIKQGSPKDS
;
A
#
# COMPACT_ATOMS: atom_id res chain seq x y z
N MET A 1 0.18 -13.91 0.45
CA MET A 1 0.09 -12.51 -0.03
C MET A 1 -1.37 -12.20 -0.35
N SER A 2 -1.98 -11.25 0.36
CA SER A 2 -3.35 -10.79 0.11
C SER A 2 -3.43 -9.99 -1.20
N LYS A 3 -4.61 -9.91 -1.82
CA LYS A 3 -4.85 -9.11 -3.04
C LYS A 3 -4.41 -7.65 -2.85
N GLN A 4 -4.70 -7.10 -1.67
CA GLN A 4 -4.34 -5.76 -1.22
C GLN A 4 -2.82 -5.58 -1.15
N SER A 5 -2.11 -6.56 -0.59
CA SER A 5 -0.64 -6.53 -0.47
C SER A 5 0.04 -6.51 -1.83
N ARG A 6 -0.52 -7.21 -2.84
CA ARG A 6 0.01 -7.17 -4.22
C ARG A 6 -0.11 -5.78 -4.84
N ILE A 7 -1.19 -5.04 -4.56
CA ILE A 7 -1.38 -3.66 -5.03
C ILE A 7 -0.40 -2.72 -4.32
N ALA A 8 -0.23 -2.86 -3.01
CA ALA A 8 0.70 -2.05 -2.24
C ALA A 8 2.17 -2.30 -2.65
N ALA A 9 2.58 -3.56 -2.81
CA ALA A 9 3.93 -3.93 -3.23
C ALA A 9 4.31 -3.38 -4.62
N LEU A 10 3.32 -3.18 -5.51
CA LEU A 10 3.53 -2.53 -6.80
C LEU A 10 4.14 -1.13 -6.68
N PHE A 11 3.77 -0.37 -5.65
CA PHE A 11 4.34 0.95 -5.37
C PHE A 11 5.79 0.87 -4.88
N GLN A 12 6.18 -0.22 -4.22
CA GLN A 12 7.60 -0.48 -3.87
C GLN A 12 8.41 -0.89 -5.10
N GLN A 13 7.82 -1.63 -6.04
CA GLN A 13 8.51 -2.11 -7.25
C GLN A 13 8.60 -1.06 -8.36
N LYS A 14 7.59 -0.19 -8.50
CA LYS A 14 7.55 0.87 -9.50
C LYS A 14 7.59 2.24 -8.83
N PHE A 15 8.74 2.88 -8.91
CA PHE A 15 8.90 4.27 -8.50
C PHE A 15 8.33 5.21 -9.58
N GLY A 16 7.36 6.03 -9.20
CA GLY A 16 6.73 7.01 -10.09
C GLY A 16 5.22 6.99 -10.04
N VAL A 17 4.59 7.58 -11.06
CA VAL A 17 3.13 7.68 -11.17
C VAL A 17 2.54 6.35 -11.64
N ILE A 18 1.85 5.65 -10.74
CA ILE A 18 1.12 4.42 -11.05
C ILE A 18 -0.34 4.77 -11.32
N LYS A 19 -0.88 4.31 -12.46
CA LYS A 19 -2.31 4.47 -12.78
C LYS A 19 -3.09 3.22 -12.39
N LYS A 20 -4.43 3.36 -12.31
CA LYS A 20 -5.32 2.21 -12.12
C LYS A 20 -5.11 1.12 -13.19
N SER A 21 -4.87 1.52 -14.43
CA SER A 21 -4.60 0.62 -15.56
C SER A 21 -3.31 -0.19 -15.38
N ASP A 22 -2.27 0.40 -14.80
CA ASP A 22 -1.03 -0.31 -14.46
C ASP A 22 -1.28 -1.41 -13.43
N ILE A 23 -2.06 -1.09 -12.39
CA ILE A 23 -2.42 -2.05 -11.34
C ILE A 23 -3.26 -3.19 -11.93
N GLN A 24 -4.24 -2.88 -12.79
CA GLN A 24 -5.05 -3.90 -13.48
C GLN A 24 -4.20 -4.78 -14.40
N SER A 25 -3.22 -4.21 -15.10
CA SER A 25 -2.34 -4.95 -16.00
C SER A 25 -1.43 -5.91 -15.24
N ASN A 26 -0.94 -5.51 -14.07
CA ASN A 26 -0.04 -6.33 -13.24
C ASN A 26 -0.80 -7.32 -12.33
N CYS A 27 -2.04 -6.99 -11.99
CA CYS A 27 -2.92 -7.80 -11.15
C CYS A 27 -4.30 -7.99 -11.82
N PRO A 28 -4.37 -8.72 -12.95
CA PRO A 28 -5.62 -8.92 -13.69
C PRO A 28 -6.67 -9.72 -12.90
N ASP A 29 -6.22 -10.50 -11.92
CA ASP A 29 -7.05 -11.32 -11.03
C ASP A 29 -7.78 -10.49 -9.95
N ILE A 30 -7.42 -9.22 -9.80
CA ILE A 30 -7.99 -8.35 -8.77
C ILE A 30 -9.05 -7.44 -9.38
N SER A 31 -10.28 -7.55 -8.87
CA SER A 31 -11.39 -6.72 -9.30
C SER A 31 -11.12 -5.23 -9.09
N GLU A 32 -11.63 -4.39 -10.00
CA GLU A 32 -11.50 -2.94 -9.91
C GLU A 32 -12.00 -2.38 -8.56
N VAL A 33 -13.07 -2.96 -8.02
CA VAL A 33 -13.63 -2.58 -6.71
C VAL A 33 -12.57 -2.73 -5.62
N THR A 34 -11.89 -3.87 -5.56
CA THR A 34 -10.79 -4.13 -4.61
C THR A 34 -9.64 -3.15 -4.81
N ILE A 35 -9.25 -2.89 -6.07
CA ILE A 35 -8.19 -1.91 -6.39
C ILE A 35 -8.56 -0.53 -5.83
N LYS A 36 -9.77 -0.03 -6.12
CA LYS A 36 -10.24 1.27 -5.62
C LYS A 36 -10.26 1.33 -4.10
N ARG A 37 -10.72 0.26 -3.43
CA ARG A 37 -10.73 0.17 -1.96
C ARG A 37 -9.33 0.25 -1.38
N THR A 38 -8.38 -0.55 -1.87
CA THR A 38 -6.99 -0.52 -1.41
C THR A 38 -6.35 0.84 -1.66
N LEU A 39 -6.53 1.43 -2.85
CA LEU A 39 -6.02 2.77 -3.15
C LEU A 39 -6.59 3.82 -2.19
N SER A 40 -7.88 3.76 -1.87
CA SER A 40 -8.48 4.65 -0.87
C SER A 40 -7.84 4.48 0.50
N GLN A 41 -7.60 3.24 0.96
CA GLN A 41 -6.93 2.99 2.25
C GLN A 41 -5.49 3.52 2.27
N LEU A 42 -4.73 3.28 1.20
CA LEU A 42 -3.36 3.77 1.08
C LEU A 42 -3.30 5.31 1.08
N VAL A 43 -4.27 5.98 0.44
CA VAL A 43 -4.40 7.45 0.51
C VAL A 43 -4.78 7.90 1.92
N SER A 44 -5.71 7.21 2.58
CA SER A 44 -6.12 7.52 3.96
C SER A 44 -4.97 7.39 4.96
N CYS A 45 -4.06 6.43 4.74
CA CYS A 45 -2.85 6.25 5.56
C CYS A 45 -1.69 7.16 5.12
N SER A 46 -1.90 8.07 4.16
CA SER A 46 -0.86 8.94 3.59
C SER A 46 0.35 8.18 2.99
N ALA A 47 0.18 6.90 2.68
CA ALA A 47 1.20 6.09 2.01
C ALA A 47 1.35 6.52 0.55
N ILE A 48 0.23 6.75 -0.13
CA ILE A 48 0.21 7.23 -1.51
C ILE A 48 -0.56 8.54 -1.64
N GLU A 49 -0.21 9.31 -2.65
CA GLU A 49 -0.87 10.57 -2.99
C GLU A 49 -1.39 10.56 -4.43
N LYS A 50 -2.49 11.26 -4.68
CA LYS A 50 -3.04 11.44 -6.03
C LYS A 50 -2.33 12.61 -6.71
N THR A 51 -1.65 12.34 -7.82
CA THR A 51 -0.85 13.32 -8.59
C THR A 51 -1.60 13.97 -9.76
N GLY A 52 -2.89 13.65 -9.98
CA GLY A 52 -3.65 14.24 -11.09
C GLY A 52 -5.17 14.17 -10.94
N ALA A 53 -5.88 14.96 -11.75
CA ALA A 53 -7.33 15.05 -11.78
C ALA A 53 -7.93 14.42 -13.06
N GLY A 54 -9.07 13.74 -12.93
CA GLY A 54 -9.83 13.19 -14.06
C GLY A 54 -9.19 11.99 -14.76
N ARG A 55 -9.06 12.05 -16.09
CA ARG A 55 -8.50 10.96 -16.93
C ARG A 55 -7.00 10.72 -16.71
N SER A 56 -6.33 11.67 -16.08
CA SER A 56 -4.90 11.61 -15.77
C SER A 56 -4.61 11.33 -14.30
N THR A 57 -5.60 10.87 -13.52
CA THR A 57 -5.38 10.52 -12.12
C THR A 57 -4.40 9.36 -12.00
N GLY A 58 -3.23 9.67 -11.47
CA GLY A 58 -2.22 8.71 -11.05
C GLY A 58 -1.99 8.79 -9.56
N TYR A 59 -1.27 7.80 -9.05
CA TYR A 59 -0.91 7.65 -7.65
C TYR A 59 0.60 7.55 -7.53
N ILE A 60 1.19 8.27 -6.58
CA ILE A 60 2.62 8.21 -6.28
C ILE A 60 2.81 7.71 -4.85
N LEU A 61 3.89 6.95 -4.65
CA LEU A 61 4.34 6.59 -3.31
C LEU A 61 4.91 7.85 -2.64
N LYS A 62 4.26 8.29 -1.56
CA LYS A 62 4.70 9.43 -0.76
C LYS A 62 5.50 8.97 0.44
N ASP A 63 5.04 7.90 1.09
CA ASP A 63 5.63 7.41 2.32
C ASP A 63 5.81 5.88 2.27
N ILE A 64 7.07 5.46 2.21
CA ILE A 64 7.45 4.05 2.17
C ILE A 64 7.14 3.38 3.51
N HIS A 65 7.31 4.08 4.64
CA HIS A 65 7.06 3.51 5.96
C HIS A 65 5.57 3.25 6.20
N ALA A 66 4.71 4.18 5.78
CA ALA A 66 3.25 3.97 5.86
C ALA A 66 2.80 2.80 4.96
N LEU A 67 3.44 2.63 3.80
CA LEU A 67 3.18 1.48 2.91
C LEU A 67 3.64 0.16 3.53
N GLU A 68 4.83 0.12 4.14
CA GLU A 68 5.37 -1.04 4.86
C GLU A 68 4.43 -1.46 5.99
N LEU A 69 3.95 -0.49 6.78
CA LEU A 69 3.01 -0.73 7.88
C LEU A 69 1.65 -1.26 7.37
N PHE A 70 1.19 -0.74 6.23
CA PHE A 70 0.00 -1.27 5.56
C PHE A 70 0.20 -2.73 5.13
N LEU A 71 1.36 -3.08 4.58
CA LEU A 71 1.68 -4.45 4.18
C LEU A 71 1.75 -5.41 5.37
N GLN A 72 2.32 -4.96 6.49
CA GLN A 72 2.40 -5.71 7.74
C GLN A 72 1.00 -5.98 8.33
N SER A 73 0.10 -4.99 8.31
CA SER A 73 -1.29 -5.14 8.81
C SER A 73 -2.21 -5.92 7.88
N ALA A 74 -1.93 -5.96 6.57
CA ALA A 74 -2.72 -6.70 5.57
C ALA A 74 -2.45 -8.22 5.57
N ILE A 75 -1.47 -8.69 6.35
CA ILE A 75 -1.24 -10.11 6.64
C ILE A 75 -1.98 -10.41 7.95
N PRO A 76 -3.10 -11.16 7.93
CA PRO A 76 -3.68 -11.67 9.16
C PRO A 76 -2.80 -12.83 9.64
N ASN A 77 -1.67 -12.52 10.26
CA ASN A 77 -1.02 -13.47 11.16
C ASN A 77 -1.18 -12.93 12.57
N SER A 78 -1.67 -13.82 13.41
CA SER A 78 -1.90 -13.68 14.83
C SER A 78 -0.80 -12.91 15.56
N GLU A 79 -1.25 -12.20 16.60
CA GLU A 79 -0.47 -11.76 17.76
C GLU A 79 0.36 -10.47 17.60
N PRO A 80 0.10 -9.43 18.42
CA PRO A 80 0.97 -8.27 18.51
C PRO A 80 2.29 -8.68 19.20
N ALA A 81 3.33 -8.93 18.43
CA ALA A 81 4.69 -9.02 18.96
C ALA A 81 5.22 -7.62 19.26
N ILE A 82 4.67 -6.97 20.30
CA ILE A 82 5.38 -5.92 21.02
C ILE A 82 6.49 -6.62 21.81
N LYS A 83 7.65 -6.78 21.18
CA LYS A 83 8.93 -6.90 21.90
C LYS A 83 9.90 -5.91 21.27
N GLN A 84 9.84 -4.67 21.72
CA GLN A 84 11.04 -3.86 21.85
C GLN A 84 11.26 -3.64 23.34
N GLY A 85 12.16 -4.47 23.88
CA GLY A 85 12.81 -4.16 25.15
C GLY A 85 13.74 -2.98 24.94
N SER A 86 13.65 -2.01 25.83
CA SER A 86 14.71 -1.03 26.04
C SER A 86 15.41 -1.42 27.34
N PRO A 87 16.71 -1.75 27.33
CA PRO A 87 17.48 -1.90 28.55
C PRO A 87 17.86 -0.50 29.05
N LYS A 88 17.66 -0.23 30.33
CA LYS A 88 18.50 0.74 31.05
C LYS A 88 18.55 0.40 32.53
N ASP A 89 19.63 -0.29 32.85
CA ASP A 89 20.31 -0.32 34.14
C ASP A 89 20.47 1.10 34.69
N SER A 90 20.02 1.29 35.95
CA SER A 90 20.51 2.23 36.99
C SER A 90 19.41 2.54 38.00
#